data_AF-A0AA39ZMX5-F1
#
_entry.id   AF-A0AA39ZMX5-F1
#
_cell.length_a   1.000
_cell.length_b   1.000
_cell.length_c   1.000
_cell.angle_alpha   90.00
_cell.angle_beta   90.00
_cell.angle_gamma   90.00
#
_symmetry.space_group_name_H-M   'P 1'
#
loop_
_entity.id
_entity.type
_entity.pdbx_description
1 polymer ?
#
loop_
_entity_poly.entity_id
_entity_poly.type
_entity_poly.pdbx_seq_one_letter_code
_entity_poly.pdbx_strand_id
1 'polypeptide(L)'
;MSKRTKKVGIAGKYGVRYGASLRKQLKRIETPQHARYLCPFCGRNSIKRVSTGIWKCNGCNKTVTGGAYLLSTPAAATARSMLRRLRDLQEGKA
;
A
#
# COMPACT_ATOMS: atom_id res chain seq x y z
N MET A 1 -8.19 -25.86 -4.45
CA MET A 1 -8.83 -24.56 -4.75
C MET A 1 -8.79 -24.33 -6.27
N SER A 2 -9.92 -24.23 -6.96
CA SER A 2 -9.95 -24.01 -8.42
C SER A 2 -9.86 -22.52 -8.77
N LYS A 3 -9.22 -22.22 -9.92
CA LYS A 3 -9.10 -20.84 -10.42
C LYS A 3 -10.45 -20.36 -10.94
N ARG A 4 -11.11 -19.47 -10.19
CA ARG A 4 -12.46 -18.97 -10.51
C ARG A 4 -12.51 -17.96 -11.68
N THR A 5 -11.45 -17.19 -11.89
CA THR A 5 -11.44 -16.15 -12.94
C THR A 5 -10.16 -16.18 -13.76
N LYS A 6 -10.27 -15.95 -15.08
CA LYS A 6 -9.10 -15.89 -15.99
C LYS A 6 -8.36 -14.55 -15.87
N LYS A 7 -9.07 -13.42 -15.91
CA LYS A 7 -8.49 -12.05 -16.02
C LYS A 7 -8.94 -11.09 -14.91
N VAL A 8 -10.21 -11.13 -14.51
CA VAL A 8 -10.84 -10.04 -13.74
C VAL A 8 -10.42 -9.95 -12.27
N GLY A 9 -10.18 -11.07 -11.58
CA GLY A 9 -9.79 -11.05 -10.16
C GLY A 9 -10.79 -10.29 -9.27
N ILE A 10 -10.29 -9.44 -8.37
CA ILE A 10 -11.10 -8.64 -7.42
C ILE A 10 -12.14 -7.74 -8.11
N ALA A 11 -11.85 -7.27 -9.33
CA ALA A 11 -12.77 -6.46 -10.12
C ALA A 11 -13.96 -7.26 -10.70
N GLY A 12 -14.03 -8.58 -10.44
CA GLY A 12 -15.19 -9.41 -10.77
C GLY A 12 -16.48 -8.96 -10.07
N LYS A 13 -16.38 -8.31 -8.90
CA LYS A 13 -17.54 -7.77 -8.15
C LYS A 13 -18.36 -6.74 -8.94
N TYR A 14 -17.76 -6.11 -9.95
CA TYR A 14 -18.44 -5.13 -10.79
C TYR A 14 -19.26 -5.74 -11.93
N GLY A 15 -19.13 -7.05 -12.18
CA GLY A 15 -19.83 -7.75 -13.26
C GLY A 15 -19.46 -7.19 -14.64
N VAL A 16 -20.45 -6.93 -15.48
CA VAL A 16 -20.28 -6.40 -16.84
C VAL A 16 -20.16 -4.87 -16.91
N ARG A 17 -20.39 -4.17 -15.78
CA ARG A 17 -20.51 -2.71 -15.73
C ARG A 17 -19.17 -1.97 -15.91
N TYR A 18 -19.25 -0.69 -16.24
CA TYR A 18 -18.17 0.32 -16.31
C TYR A 18 -17.10 0.12 -17.40
N GLY A 19 -17.12 -0.99 -18.14
CA GLY A 19 -16.14 -1.26 -19.19
C GLY A 19 -14.82 -1.86 -18.69
N ALA A 20 -13.98 -2.32 -19.63
CA ALA A 20 -12.78 -3.10 -19.31
C ALA A 20 -11.60 -2.23 -18.83
N SER A 21 -11.42 -1.03 -19.39
CA SER A 21 -10.30 -0.14 -19.06
C SER A 21 -10.35 0.31 -17.59
N LEU A 22 -11.51 0.83 -17.17
CA LEU A 22 -11.74 1.28 -15.80
C LEU A 22 -11.56 0.12 -14.80
N ARG A 23 -12.12 -1.07 -15.09
CA ARG A 23 -11.94 -2.25 -14.23
C ARG A 23 -10.48 -2.69 -14.11
N LYS A 24 -9.66 -2.55 -15.16
CA LYS A 24 -8.22 -2.85 -15.10
C LYS A 24 -7.47 -1.85 -14.22
N GLN A 25 -7.77 -0.56 -14.32
CA GLN A 25 -7.17 0.47 -13.45
C GLN A 25 -7.56 0.25 -11.99
N LEU A 26 -8.86 0.03 -11.74
CA LEU A 26 -9.40 -0.17 -10.40
C LEU A 26 -8.85 -1.46 -9.76
N LYS A 27 -8.69 -2.54 -10.53
CA LYS A 27 -8.00 -3.76 -10.08
C LYS A 27 -6.59 -3.47 -9.56
N ARG A 28 -5.81 -2.62 -10.25
CA ARG A 28 -4.45 -2.25 -9.84
C ARG A 28 -4.43 -1.45 -8.54
N ILE A 29 -5.48 -0.72 -8.24
CA ILE A 29 -5.63 0.09 -7.02
C ILE A 29 -6.16 -0.76 -5.86
N GLU A 30 -7.18 -1.57 -6.10
CA GLU A 30 -7.83 -2.38 -5.06
C GLU A 30 -6.98 -3.54 -4.57
N THR A 31 -6.15 -4.12 -5.44
CA THR A 31 -5.26 -5.23 -5.05
C THR A 31 -4.31 -4.81 -3.92
N PRO A 32 -3.48 -3.75 -4.07
CA PRO A 32 -2.62 -3.28 -2.98
C PRO A 32 -3.41 -2.72 -1.79
N GLN A 33 -4.55 -2.06 -2.03
CA GLN A 33 -5.38 -1.53 -0.94
C GLN A 33 -5.84 -2.62 0.04
N HIS A 34 -6.19 -3.80 -0.46
CA HIS A 34 -6.65 -4.93 0.38
C HIS A 34 -5.51 -5.90 0.76
N ALA A 35 -4.30 -5.67 0.27
CA ALA A 35 -3.14 -6.48 0.62
C ALA A 35 -2.73 -6.25 2.08
N ARG A 36 -2.03 -7.24 2.64
CA ARG A 36 -1.31 -7.08 3.91
C ARG A 36 0.12 -6.65 3.62
N TYR A 37 0.65 -5.78 4.48
CA TYR A 37 2.01 -5.27 4.37
C TYR A 37 2.87 -5.66 5.58
N LEU A 38 4.18 -5.74 5.33
CA LEU A 38 5.20 -5.98 6.35
C LEU A 38 5.25 -4.80 7.33
N CYS A 39 5.16 -5.11 8.62
CA CYS A 39 5.27 -4.09 9.66
C CYS A 39 6.73 -3.75 9.94
N PRO A 40 7.15 -2.46 9.84
CA PRO A 40 8.52 -2.08 10.16
C PRO A 40 8.84 -2.15 11.67
N PHE A 41 7.82 -2.27 12.53
CA PHE A 41 8.01 -2.33 13.97
C PHE A 41 8.12 -3.75 14.53
N CYS A 42 7.28 -4.67 14.06
CA CYS A 42 7.23 -6.04 14.59
C CYS A 42 7.59 -7.12 13.57
N GLY A 43 7.95 -6.75 12.34
CA GLY A 43 8.35 -7.68 11.27
C GLY A 43 7.22 -8.56 10.71
N ARG A 44 6.01 -8.53 11.28
CA ARG A 44 4.89 -9.38 10.80
C ARG A 44 4.18 -8.75 9.60
N ASN A 45 3.78 -9.56 8.62
CA ASN A 45 2.97 -9.15 7.47
C ASN A 45 1.47 -8.98 7.85
N SER A 46 1.20 -8.01 8.73
CA SER A 46 -0.09 -7.84 9.42
C SER A 46 -0.64 -6.41 9.38
N ILE A 47 0.02 -5.51 8.65
CA ILE A 47 -0.53 -4.17 8.40
C ILE A 47 -1.67 -4.26 7.40
N LYS A 48 -2.82 -3.67 7.75
CA LYS A 48 -3.99 -3.54 6.88
C LYS A 48 -4.51 -2.11 6.91
N ARG A 49 -5.12 -1.66 5.82
CA ARG A 49 -5.77 -0.34 5.73
C ARG A 49 -7.01 -0.31 6.62
N VAL A 50 -7.15 0.76 7.41
CA VAL A 50 -8.36 1.04 8.21
C VAL A 50 -9.23 2.08 7.49
N SER A 51 -8.63 3.21 7.10
CA SER A 51 -9.29 4.28 6.35
C SER A 51 -8.33 4.85 5.31
N THR A 52 -8.72 5.90 4.58
CA THR A 52 -7.83 6.61 3.65
C THR A 52 -6.59 7.14 4.39
N GLY A 53 -5.40 6.67 4.01
CA GLY A 53 -4.14 7.13 4.60
C GLY A 53 -3.81 6.58 5.99
N ILE A 54 -4.72 5.84 6.63
CA ILE A 54 -4.49 5.24 7.95
C ILE A 54 -4.38 3.72 7.84
N TRP A 55 -3.26 3.20 8.33
CA TRP A 55 -2.93 1.79 8.31
C TRP A 55 -2.65 1.29 9.72
N LYS A 56 -3.19 0.13 10.08
CA LYS A 56 -3.03 -0.46 11.42
C LYS A 56 -2.40 -1.83 11.32
N CYS A 57 -1.42 -2.08 12.17
CA CYS A 57 -0.85 -3.41 12.36
C CYS A 57 -1.68 -4.19 13.37
N ASN A 58 -2.20 -5.36 12.98
CA ASN A 58 -2.90 -6.23 13.93
C ASN A 58 -1.94 -6.96 14.88
N GLY A 59 -0.66 -7.08 14.53
CA GLY A 59 0.32 -7.77 15.37
C GLY A 59 0.82 -6.94 16.56
N CYS A 60 1.09 -5.65 16.37
CA CYS A 60 1.62 -4.76 17.40
C CYS A 60 0.73 -3.55 17.73
N ASN A 61 -0.48 -3.50 17.17
CA ASN A 61 -1.47 -2.43 17.35
C ASN A 61 -1.03 -1.01 16.96
N LYS A 62 0.17 -0.84 16.39
CA LYS A 62 0.63 0.46 15.90
C LYS A 62 -0.15 0.91 14.67
N THR A 63 -0.53 2.18 14.69
CA THR A 63 -1.14 2.90 13.57
C THR A 63 -0.08 3.73 12.88
N VAL A 64 -0.04 3.67 11.55
CA VAL A 64 0.88 4.46 10.72
C VAL A 64 0.10 5.23 9.66
N THR A 65 0.62 6.40 9.34
CA THR A 65 0.18 7.17 8.19
C THR A 65 0.89 6.66 6.93
N GLY A 66 0.13 6.55 5.85
CA GLY A 66 0.60 6.03 4.57
C GLY A 66 -0.16 6.64 3.41
N GLY A 67 -0.01 6.05 2.23
CA GLY A 67 -0.79 6.45 1.06
C GLY A 67 -2.26 6.02 1.16
N ALA A 68 -3.07 6.54 0.23
CA ALA A 68 -4.49 6.19 0.14
C ALA A 68 -4.72 4.69 -0.17
N TYR A 69 -3.90 4.12 -1.06
CA TYR A 69 -4.03 2.74 -1.55
C TYR A 69 -2.80 1.86 -1.31
N LEU A 70 -1.68 2.47 -0.96
CA LEU A 70 -0.38 1.82 -0.73
C LEU A 70 0.14 2.26 0.64
N LEU A 71 0.75 1.36 1.40
CA LEU A 71 1.36 1.70 2.70
C LEU A 71 2.46 2.77 2.55
N SER A 72 3.36 2.60 1.57
CA SER A 72 4.39 3.58 1.22
C SER A 72 4.22 4.01 -0.23
N THR A 73 4.13 5.32 -0.45
CA THR A 73 4.12 5.90 -1.80
C THR A 73 5.54 6.11 -2.31
N PRO A 74 5.77 6.06 -3.63
CA PRO A 74 7.09 6.31 -4.21
C PRO A 74 7.60 7.72 -3.89
N ALA A 75 6.73 8.73 -3.96
CA ALA A 75 7.07 10.11 -3.60
C ALA A 75 7.46 10.28 -2.13
N ALA A 76 6.78 9.58 -1.20
CA ALA A 76 7.18 9.62 0.21
C ALA A 76 8.51 8.89 0.44
N ALA A 77 8.77 7.81 -0.30
CA ALA A 77 10.04 7.09 -0.20
C ALA A 77 11.22 7.95 -0.66
N THR A 78 11.09 8.68 -1.78
CA THR A 78 12.11 9.61 -2.26
C THR A 78 12.29 10.81 -1.32
N ALA A 79 11.20 11.37 -0.79
CA ALA A 79 11.30 12.45 0.19
C ALA A 79 12.06 12.02 1.45
N ARG A 80 11.80 10.80 1.96
CA ARG A 80 12.51 10.27 3.14
C ARG A 80 14.02 10.10 2.90
N SER A 81 14.42 9.58 1.74
CA SER A 81 15.85 9.42 1.42
C SER A 81 16.56 10.76 1.24
N MET A 82 15.91 11.72 0.59
CA MET A 82 16.46 13.07 0.41
C MET A 82 16.60 13.82 1.74
N LEU A 83 15.57 13.78 2.59
CA LEU A 83 15.63 14.42 3.91
C LEU A 83 16.71 13.83 4.80
N ARG A 84 16.92 12.51 4.75
CA ARG A 84 18.00 11.85 5.48
C ARG A 84 19.37 12.37 5.01
N ARG A 85 19.61 12.37 3.69
CA ARG A 85 20.86 12.88 3.10
C ARG A 85 21.14 14.33 3.49
N LEU A 86 20.14 15.21 3.45
CA LEU A 86 20.32 16.62 3.81
C LEU A 86 20.68 16.80 5.29
N ARG A 87 20.10 15.99 6.19
CA ARG A 87 20.47 16.00 7.61
C ARG A 87 21.91 15.55 7.84
N ASP A 88 22.33 14.49 7.17
CA ASP A 88 23.70 13.97 7.31
C ASP A 88 24.74 15.03 6.86
N LEU A 89 24.45 15.76 5.77
CA LEU A 89 25.28 16.88 5.30
C LEU A 89 25.32 18.06 6.28
N GLN A 90 24.20 18.38 6.93
CA GLN A 90 24.12 19.48 7.90
C GLN A 90 24.88 19.15 9.20
N GLU A 91 24.88 17.88 9.62
CA GLU A 91 25.56 17.41 10.82
C GLU A 91 27.05 17.12 10.60
N GLY A 92 27.57 17.26 9.37
CA GLY A 92 28.98 17.00 9.05
C GLY A 92 29.39 15.53 9.22
N LYS A 93 28.42 14.62 9.30
CA LYS A 93 28.65 13.17 9.37
C LYS A 93 28.86 12.66 7.94
N ALA A 94 30.06 12.88 7.42
CA ALA A 94 30.56 12.19 6.23
C ALA A 94 31.18 10.84 6.64
#